data_AF-A0A392PIH3-F1
#
_entry.id   AF-A0A392PIH3-F1
#
_cell.length_a   1.000
_cell.length_b   1.000
_cell.length_c   1.000
_cell.angle_alpha   90.00
_cell.angle_beta   90.00
_cell.angle_gamma   90.00
#
_symmetry.space_group_name_H-M   'P 1'
#
loop_
_entity.id
_entity.type
_entity.pdbx_description
1 polymer ?
#
loop_
_entity_poly.entity_id
_entity_poly.type
_entity_poly.pdbx_seq_one_letter_code
_entity_poly.pdbx_strand_id
1 'polypeptide(L)'
;MNTHIGRRLKAAAEAGNIDLFYTVIQDDPSILEDIDLIPFIETPLHIAASMGHLQFATEIMMLKPSFAWKLNPQGFSPIHVAMQNGQNMMVHRLVNLNKELVRVQG
;
A
#
# COMPACT_ATOMS: atom_id res chain seq x y z
N MET A 1 -2.33 -16.86 -4.72
CA MET A 1 -2.21 -16.22 -3.40
C MET A 1 -2.73 -17.16 -2.31
N ASN A 2 -1.90 -17.52 -1.33
CA ASN A 2 -2.35 -18.29 -0.18
C ASN A 2 -3.39 -17.45 0.60
N THR A 3 -4.64 -17.93 0.66
CA THR A 3 -5.76 -17.15 1.21
C THR A 3 -5.58 -16.77 2.68
N HIS A 4 -4.75 -17.50 3.42
CA HIS A 4 -4.40 -17.16 4.81
C HIS A 4 -3.41 -15.99 4.90
N ILE A 5 -2.38 -15.98 4.05
CA ILE A 5 -1.34 -14.94 4.03
C ILE A 5 -1.94 -13.60 3.57
N GLY A 6 -2.76 -13.62 2.51
CA GLY A 6 -3.48 -12.42 2.06
C GLY A 6 -4.39 -11.82 3.15
N ARG A 7 -5.05 -12.66 3.96
CA ARG A 7 -5.85 -12.19 5.11
C ARG A 7 -4.99 -11.52 6.19
N ARG A 8 -3.82 -12.08 6.49
CA ARG A 8 -2.88 -11.48 7.46
C ARG A 8 -2.33 -10.14 6.97
N LEU A 9 -1.99 -10.05 5.68
CA LEU A 9 -1.54 -8.80 5.07
C LEU A 9 -2.61 -7.71 5.13
N LYS A 10 -3.86 -8.08 4.82
CA LYS A 10 -5.02 -7.20 4.97
C LYS A 10 -5.18 -6.73 6.42
N ALA A 11 -5.13 -7.63 7.40
CA ALA A 11 -5.25 -7.28 8.82
C ALA A 11 -4.11 -6.36 9.29
N ALA A 12 -2.88 -6.58 8.80
CA ALA A 12 -1.75 -5.69 9.07
C ALA A 12 -2.03 -4.27 8.56
N ALA A 13 -2.57 -4.15 7.34
CA ALA A 13 -2.92 -2.87 6.74
C ALA A 13 -4.09 -2.18 7.45
N GLU A 14 -5.11 -2.93 7.88
CA GLU A 14 -6.23 -2.38 8.64
C GLU A 14 -5.80 -1.84 10.02
N ALA A 15 -4.86 -2.54 10.67
CA ALA A 15 -4.33 -2.14 11.97
C ALA A 15 -3.16 -1.14 11.90
N GLY A 16 -2.59 -0.89 10.72
CA GLY A 16 -1.32 -0.17 10.58
C GLY A 16 -0.14 -0.90 11.23
N ASN A 17 -0.22 -2.22 11.38
CA ASN A 17 0.75 -3.04 12.13
C ASN A 17 1.94 -3.43 11.25
N ILE A 18 3.03 -2.68 11.39
CA ILE A 18 4.28 -2.86 10.63
C ILE A 18 4.99 -4.18 10.96
N ASP A 19 5.00 -4.60 12.23
CA ASP A 19 5.64 -5.85 12.64
C ASP A 19 4.98 -7.07 12.01
N LEU A 20 3.64 -7.09 11.99
CA LEU A 20 2.87 -8.13 11.31
C LEU A 20 3.11 -8.10 9.80
N PHE A 21 3.21 -6.91 9.20
CA PHE A 21 3.52 -6.76 7.78
C PHE A 21 4.87 -7.39 7.42
N TYR A 22 5.93 -7.13 8.19
CA TYR A 22 7.22 -7.76 7.96
C TYR A 22 7.22 -9.26 8.24
N THR A 23 6.49 -9.72 9.25
CA THR A 23 6.30 -11.16 9.50
C THR A 23 5.64 -11.84 8.30
N VAL A 24 4.64 -11.19 7.68
CA VAL A 24 3.98 -11.71 6.47
C VAL A 24 4.94 -11.79 5.28
N ILE A 25 5.80 -10.79 5.09
CA ILE A 25 6.83 -10.80 4.03
C ILE A 25 7.86 -11.91 4.28
N GLN A 26 8.25 -12.14 5.53
CA GLN A 26 9.16 -13.24 5.88
C GLN A 26 8.55 -14.61 5.55
N ASP A 27 7.27 -14.78 5.83
CA ASP A 27 6.53 -16.02 5.54
C ASP A 27 6.28 -16.22 4.04
N ASP A 28 6.10 -15.14 3.27
CA ASP A 28 5.90 -15.15 1.81
C ASP A 28 6.61 -13.96 1.16
N PRO A 29 7.87 -14.14 0.73
CA PRO A 29 8.67 -13.06 0.15
C PRO A 29 8.13 -12.52 -1.19
N SER A 30 7.32 -13.30 -1.91
CA SER A 30 6.76 -12.92 -3.22
C SER A 30 5.44 -12.17 -3.12
N ILE A 31 4.83 -12.06 -1.93
CA ILE A 31 3.45 -11.58 -1.77
C ILE A 31 3.18 -10.21 -2.40
N LEU A 32 4.13 -9.27 -2.33
CA LEU A 32 3.96 -7.94 -2.91
C LEU A 32 4.06 -7.96 -4.45
N GLU A 33 4.90 -8.83 -5.01
CA GLU A 33 5.01 -9.01 -6.46
C GLU A 33 3.77 -9.67 -7.03
N ASP A 34 3.27 -10.71 -6.36
CA ASP A 34 2.04 -11.42 -6.74
C ASP A 34 0.82 -10.49 -6.79
N ILE A 35 0.72 -9.55 -5.83
CA ILE A 35 -0.33 -8.52 -5.82
C ILE A 35 -0.14 -7.57 -7.01
N ASP A 36 1.10 -7.16 -7.31
CA ASP A 36 1.38 -6.18 -8.35
C ASP A 36 1.00 -6.68 -9.75
N LEU A 37 1.09 -7.98 -9.99
CA LEU A 37 0.68 -8.64 -11.23
C LEU A 37 -0.82 -8.56 -11.52
N ILE A 38 -1.66 -8.30 -10.51
CA ILE A 38 -3.13 -8.26 -10.66
C ILE A 38 -3.57 -6.86 -11.10
N PRO A 39 -4.07 -6.63 -12.33
CA PRO A 39 -4.25 -5.27 -12.88
C PRO A 39 -5.10 -4.33 -12.00
N PHE A 40 -6.25 -4.82 -11.52
CA PHE A 40 -7.15 -4.10 -10.63
C PHE A 40 -7.30 -4.86 -9.32
N ILE A 41 -6.77 -4.30 -8.23
CA ILE A 41 -6.78 -4.95 -6.92
C ILE A 41 -6.73 -3.91 -5.80
N GLU A 42 -7.50 -4.17 -4.74
CA GLU A 42 -7.35 -3.43 -3.49
C GLU A 42 -6.04 -3.87 -2.81
N THR A 43 -5.00 -3.05 -2.98
CA THR A 43 -3.71 -3.28 -2.34
C THR A 43 -3.73 -2.89 -0.86
N PRO A 44 -2.79 -3.40 -0.05
CA PRO A 44 -2.58 -2.94 1.32
C PRO A 44 -2.40 -1.42 1.44
N LEU A 45 -1.88 -0.76 0.40
CA LEU A 45 -1.74 0.70 0.36
C LEU A 45 -3.10 1.41 0.26
N HIS A 46 -4.11 0.86 -0.42
CA HIS A 46 -5.46 1.43 -0.43
C HIS A 46 -6.07 1.42 0.97
N ILE A 47 -5.92 0.30 1.68
CA ILE A 47 -6.43 0.12 3.04
C ILE A 47 -5.73 1.08 4.01
N ALA A 48 -4.40 1.13 3.98
CA ALA A 48 -3.65 2.06 4.81
C ALA A 48 -4.01 3.52 4.50
N ALA A 49 -4.25 3.83 3.22
CA ALA A 49 -4.64 5.16 2.77
C ALA A 49 -6.05 5.57 3.24
N SER A 50 -7.03 4.65 3.26
CA SER A 50 -8.38 4.95 3.77
C SER A 50 -8.37 5.22 5.27
N MET A 51 -7.51 4.52 6.02
CA MET A 51 -7.44 4.58 7.48
C MET A 51 -6.45 5.63 8.02
N GLY A 52 -5.62 6.22 7.15
CA GLY A 52 -4.65 7.24 7.56
C GLY A 52 -3.39 6.68 8.24
N HIS A 53 -3.03 5.42 7.98
CA HIS A 53 -1.85 4.77 8.57
C HIS A 53 -0.56 5.20 7.87
N LEU A 54 -0.09 6.43 8.12
CA LEU A 54 1.01 7.07 7.39
C LEU A 54 2.32 6.28 7.37
N GLN A 55 2.72 5.71 8.52
CA GLN A 55 3.98 4.97 8.64
C GLN A 55 3.91 3.66 7.85
N PHE A 56 2.83 2.91 8.03
CA PHE A 56 2.57 1.68 7.28
C PHE A 56 2.53 1.92 5.76
N ALA A 57 1.84 2.97 5.33
CA ALA A 57 1.80 3.36 3.92
C ALA A 57 3.20 3.74 3.38
N THR A 58 4.04 4.40 4.20
CA THR A 58 5.43 4.71 3.84
C THR A 58 6.22 3.42 3.63
N GLU A 59 6.16 2.46 4.55
CA GLU A 59 6.90 1.20 4.43
C GLU A 59 6.51 0.44 3.16
N ILE A 60 5.21 0.35 2.86
CA ILE A 60 4.75 -0.26 1.61
C ILE A 60 5.29 0.47 0.38
N MET A 61 5.23 1.81 0.36
CA MET A 61 5.71 2.58 -0.78
C MET A 61 7.22 2.47 -0.97
N MET A 62 8.00 2.29 0.10
CA MET A 62 9.44 2.05 0.01
C MET A 62 9.74 0.68 -0.60
N LEU A 63 8.99 -0.36 -0.21
CA LEU A 63 9.21 -1.72 -0.71
C LEU A 63 8.61 -1.97 -2.09
N LYS A 64 7.45 -1.38 -2.38
CA LYS A 64 6.72 -1.58 -3.65
C LYS A 64 6.09 -0.27 -4.17
N PRO A 65 6.90 0.64 -4.73
CA PRO A 65 6.45 1.93 -5.28
C PRO A 65 5.29 1.86 -6.28
N SER A 66 5.21 0.78 -7.07
CA SER A 66 4.16 0.59 -8.08
C SER A 66 2.75 0.61 -7.49
N PHE A 67 2.58 0.25 -6.20
CA PHE A 67 1.29 0.29 -5.51
C PHE A 67 0.67 1.68 -5.46
N ALA A 68 1.46 2.75 -5.56
CA ALA A 68 0.95 4.12 -5.60
C ALA A 68 0.03 4.38 -6.81
N TRP A 69 0.19 3.61 -7.87
CA TRP A 69 -0.52 3.76 -9.15
C TRP A 69 -1.56 2.68 -9.41
N LYS A 70 -1.60 1.63 -8.57
CA LYS A 70 -2.59 0.56 -8.71
C LYS A 70 -3.98 1.11 -8.51
N LEU A 71 -4.91 0.60 -9.32
CA LEU A 71 -6.33 0.88 -9.17
C LEU A 71 -6.99 -0.30 -8.47
N ASN A 72 -7.88 -0.02 -7.53
CA ASN A 72 -8.78 -1.03 -6.99
C ASN A 72 -9.89 -1.38 -8.01
N PRO A 73 -10.76 -2.38 -7.74
CA PRO A 73 -11.86 -2.74 -8.65
C PRO A 73 -12.85 -1.62 -8.96
N GLN A 74 -12.90 -0.57 -8.14
CA GLN A 74 -13.72 0.62 -8.35
C GLN A 74 -13.01 1.70 -9.20
N GLY A 75 -11.77 1.44 -9.63
CA GLY A 75 -10.98 2.37 -10.44
C GLY A 75 -10.29 3.47 -9.64
N PHE A 76 -10.24 3.38 -8.30
CA PHE A 76 -9.57 4.35 -7.44
C PHE A 76 -8.15 3.90 -7.12
N SER A 77 -7.21 4.84 -7.13
CA SER A 77 -5.87 4.62 -6.58
C SER A 77 -5.83 4.94 -5.08
N PRO A 78 -4.74 4.60 -4.35
CA PRO A 78 -4.65 4.86 -2.92
C PRO A 78 -4.84 6.35 -2.56
N ILE A 79 -4.34 7.27 -3.38
CA ILE A 79 -4.53 8.71 -3.13
C ILE A 79 -5.99 9.15 -3.29
N HIS A 80 -6.73 8.57 -4.25
CA HIS A 80 -8.17 8.85 -4.39
C HIS A 80 -8.92 8.35 -3.15
N VAL A 81 -8.58 7.16 -2.65
CA VAL A 81 -9.17 6.60 -1.43
C VAL A 81 -8.86 7.47 -0.22
N ALA A 82 -7.62 7.95 -0.06
CA ALA A 82 -7.27 8.88 1.02
C ALA A 82 -8.09 10.19 0.96
N MET A 83 -8.29 10.76 -0.23
CA MET A 83 -9.10 11.97 -0.42
C MET A 83 -10.57 11.74 -0.05
N GLN A 84 -11.17 10.63 -0.50
CA GLN A 84 -12.55 10.28 -0.18
C GLN A 84 -12.79 10.11 1.33
N ASN A 85 -11.77 9.67 2.07
CA ASN A 85 -11.83 9.45 3.51
C ASN A 85 -11.31 10.64 4.34
N GLY A 86 -11.00 11.79 3.71
CA GLY A 86 -10.55 12.99 4.43
C GLY A 86 -9.14 12.89 5.05
N GLN A 87 -8.32 11.95 4.57
CA GLN A 87 -6.99 11.66 5.12
C GLN A 87 -5.92 12.65 4.58
N ASN A 88 -6.05 13.93 4.89
CA ASN A 88 -5.24 15.01 4.31
C ASN A 88 -3.72 14.80 4.48
N MET A 89 -3.27 14.37 5.67
CA MET A 89 -1.85 14.09 5.91
C MET A 89 -1.34 12.93 5.05
N MET A 90 -2.17 11.91 4.82
CA MET A 90 -1.85 10.79 3.93
C MET A 90 -1.72 11.29 2.50
N VAL A 91 -2.65 12.11 2.01
CA VAL A 91 -2.58 12.70 0.65
C VAL A 91 -1.26 13.45 0.46
N HIS A 92 -0.89 14.33 1.39
CA HIS A 92 0.40 15.04 1.33
C HIS A 92 1.59 14.09 1.33
N ARG A 93 1.55 13.04 2.17
CA ARG A 93 2.61 12.02 2.24
C ARG A 93 2.77 11.26 0.92
N LEU A 94 1.68 10.76 0.34
CA LEU A 94 1.68 10.02 -0.93
C LEU A 94 2.21 10.89 -2.08
N VAL A 95 1.81 12.16 -2.16
CA VAL A 95 2.32 13.10 -3.18
C VAL A 95 3.83 13.32 -3.04
N ASN A 96 4.33 13.49 -1.82
CA ASN A 96 5.75 13.76 -1.59
C ASN A 96 6.62 12.53 -1.85
N LEU A 97 6.22 11.36 -1.35
CA LEU A 97 6.96 10.11 -1.61
C LEU A 97 7.02 9.81 -3.11
N ASN A 98 5.94 10.03 -3.84
CA ASN A 98 5.94 9.82 -5.29
C ASN A 98 6.95 10.72 -6.02
N LYS A 99 7.07 11.99 -5.61
CA LYS A 99 8.10 12.90 -6.16
C LYS A 99 9.52 12.43 -5.85
N GLU A 100 9.77 11.89 -4.66
CA GLU A 100 11.07 11.34 -4.28
C GLU A 100 11.41 10.09 -5.08
N LEU A 101 10.44 9.20 -5.30
CA LEU A 101 10.61 7.98 -6.09
C LEU A 101 10.89 8.24 -7.58
N VAL A 102 10.37 9.34 -8.14
CA VAL A 102 10.61 9.74 -9.54
C VAL A 102 11.94 10.48 -9.73
N ARG A 103 12.56 10.99 -8.65
CA ARG A 103 13.89 11.63 -8.71
C ARG A 103 14.99 10.57 -8.75
N VAL A 104 15.17 9.93 -9.89
CA VAL A 104 16.43 9.23 -10.19
C VAL A 104 17.51 10.29 -10.37
N GLN A 105 18.52 10.34 -9.48
CA GLN A 105 19.77 11.03 -9.81
C GLN A 105 20.39 10.25 -10.97
N GLY A 106 20.47 10.89 -12.15
CA GLY A 106 21.27 10.41 -13.26
C GLY A 106 22.76 10.53 -12.97
#